data_AF-A0A3P6DBN8-F1
#
_entry.id   AF-A0A3P6DBN8-F1
#
_cell.length_a   1.000
_cell.length_b   1.000
_cell.length_c   1.000
_cell.angle_alpha   90.00
_cell.angle_beta   90.00
_cell.angle_gamma   90.00
#
_symmetry.space_group_name_H-M   'P 1'
#
loop_
_entity.id
_entity.type
_entity.pdbx_description
1 polymer ?
#
loop_
_entity_poly.entity_id
_entity_poly.type
_entity_poly.pdbx_seq_one_letter_code
_entity_poly.pdbx_strand_id
1 'polypeptide(L)'
;VLQSDGQNSIIIVDGANMIGWPEKMIDDELEIVRNDGVVQLPREIPHSINIQVAKVGDGCVAGCEESSCAGHLTWKEWIPPIPNELLDSVDILQHNETELCRLTGMPTKTF
;
A
#
# COMPACT_ATOMS: atom_id res chain seq x y z
N VAL A 1 -5.93 -19.02 -8.46
CA VAL A 1 -6.44 -20.40 -8.59
C VAL A 1 -6.78 -20.93 -7.21
N LEU A 2 -7.99 -21.47 -7.01
CA LEU A 2 -8.35 -22.14 -5.77
C LEU A 2 -7.73 -23.54 -5.77
N GLN A 3 -6.98 -23.87 -4.73
CA GLN A 3 -6.35 -25.17 -4.53
C GLN A 3 -7.38 -26.19 -4.04
N SER A 4 -7.05 -27.48 -4.12
CA SER A 4 -7.95 -28.58 -3.75
C SER A 4 -8.36 -28.58 -2.27
N ASP A 5 -7.61 -27.90 -1.41
CA ASP A 5 -7.90 -27.70 0.01
C ASP A 5 -8.67 -26.40 0.31
N GLY A 6 -9.09 -25.67 -0.73
CA GLY A 6 -9.80 -24.39 -0.59
C GLY A 6 -8.89 -23.19 -0.36
N GLN A 7 -7.56 -23.34 -0.41
CA GLN A 7 -6.64 -22.21 -0.34
C GLN A 7 -6.57 -21.44 -1.66
N ASN A 8 -6.42 -20.12 -1.58
CA ASN A 8 -6.16 -19.30 -2.76
C ASN A 8 -4.66 -19.34 -3.09
N SER A 9 -4.33 -19.60 -4.35
CA SER A 9 -3.03 -19.30 -4.95
C SER A 9 -3.19 -18.11 -5.88
N ILE A 10 -2.43 -17.04 -5.64
CA ILE A 10 -2.45 -15.82 -6.45
C ILE A 10 -1.07 -15.64 -7.10
N ILE A 11 -1.07 -15.31 -8.38
CA ILE A 11 0.11 -14.84 -9.11
C ILE A 11 -0.11 -13.35 -9.34
N ILE A 12 0.77 -12.53 -8.79
CA ILE A 12 0.75 -11.08 -8.99
C ILE A 12 1.72 -10.77 -10.13
N VAL A 13 1.25 -9.97 -11.09
CA VAL A 13 2.06 -9.42 -12.17
C VAL A 13 1.94 -7.92 -12.08
N ASP A 14 3.00 -7.27 -11.60
CA ASP A 14 3.01 -5.84 -11.34
C ASP A 14 2.68 -5.01 -12.59
N GLY A 15 3.35 -5.32 -13.71
CA GLY A 15 3.16 -4.62 -14.98
C GLY A 15 3.31 -3.10 -14.83
N ALA A 16 2.48 -2.34 -15.56
CA ALA A 16 2.53 -0.88 -15.57
C ALA A 16 2.32 -0.25 -14.19
N ASN A 17 1.71 -0.96 -13.22
CA ASN A 17 1.50 -0.43 -11.88
C ASN A 17 2.82 -0.16 -11.14
N MET A 18 3.88 -0.94 -11.38
CA MET A 18 5.19 -0.74 -10.73
C MET A 18 6.24 -0.10 -11.62
N ILE A 19 6.14 -0.26 -12.95
CA ILE A 19 7.17 0.24 -13.89
C ILE A 19 6.69 1.31 -14.87
N GLY A 20 5.39 1.65 -14.85
CA GLY A 20 4.79 2.61 -15.79
C GLY A 20 4.78 4.06 -15.29
N TRP A 21 5.15 4.30 -14.03
CA TRP A 21 5.12 5.63 -13.44
C TRP A 21 6.36 6.46 -13.77
N PRO A 22 6.23 7.78 -13.97
CA PRO A 22 7.37 8.67 -14.09
C PRO A 22 8.15 8.74 -12.77
N GLU A 23 9.42 9.11 -12.82
CA GLU A 23 10.22 9.35 -11.60
C GLU A 23 9.62 10.49 -10.76
N LYS A 24 9.12 11.52 -11.43
CA LYS A 24 8.48 12.68 -10.82
C LYS A 24 7.14 12.97 -11.49
N MET A 25 6.09 13.11 -10.68
CA MET A 25 4.77 13.53 -11.12
C MET A 25 4.81 14.98 -11.60
N ILE A 26 4.08 15.31 -12.66
CA ILE A 26 3.98 16.69 -13.14
C ILE A 26 2.98 17.49 -12.29
N ASP A 27 3.12 18.82 -12.26
CA ASP A 27 2.31 19.65 -11.36
C ASP A 27 0.81 19.57 -11.68
N ASP A 28 0.46 19.46 -12.96
CA ASP A 28 -0.92 19.29 -13.44
C ASP A 28 -1.58 18.02 -12.86
N GLU A 29 -0.83 16.93 -12.70
CA GLU A 29 -1.34 15.69 -12.09
C GLU A 29 -1.55 15.86 -10.58
N LEU A 30 -0.66 16.61 -9.93
CA LEU A 30 -0.72 16.91 -8.50
C LEU A 30 -1.78 17.97 -8.17
N GLU A 31 -2.15 18.83 -9.12
CA GLU A 31 -3.20 19.83 -8.93
C GLU A 31 -4.56 19.17 -8.65
N ILE A 32 -4.86 18.04 -9.29
CA ILE A 32 -6.07 17.27 -9.02
C ILE A 32 -6.08 16.80 -7.57
N VAL A 33 -4.96 16.24 -7.10
CA VAL A 33 -4.79 15.75 -5.72
C VAL A 33 -4.97 16.87 -4.69
N ARG A 34 -4.43 18.07 -4.95
CA ARG A 34 -4.58 19.24 -4.06
C ARG A 34 -6.01 19.73 -3.92
N ASN A 35 -6.83 19.50 -4.94
CA ASN A 35 -8.22 19.94 -4.98
C ASN A 35 -9.19 18.86 -4.50
N ASP A 36 -8.71 17.63 -4.28
CA ASP A 36 -9.52 16.55 -3.74
C ASP A 36 -9.75 16.70 -2.23
N GLY A 37 -10.90 16.24 -1.75
CA GLY A 37 -11.23 16.29 -0.34
C GLY A 37 -10.64 15.13 0.49
N VAL A 38 -10.38 13.99 -0.15
CA VAL A 38 -9.76 12.79 0.44
C VAL A 38 -9.02 12.03 -0.66
N VAL A 39 -7.80 11.59 -0.37
CA VAL A 39 -6.98 10.82 -1.32
C VAL A 39 -6.69 9.43 -0.74
N GLN A 40 -6.96 8.37 -1.50
CA GLN A 40 -6.67 6.99 -1.09
C GLN A 40 -5.44 6.45 -1.82
N LEU A 41 -4.46 5.96 -1.05
CA LEU A 41 -3.17 5.50 -1.54
C LEU A 41 -3.01 3.99 -1.29
N PRO A 42 -3.23 3.13 -2.30
CA PRO A 42 -2.91 1.71 -2.21
C PRO A 42 -1.40 1.49 -2.34
N ARG A 43 -0.92 0.34 -1.84
CA ARG A 43 0.50 -0.03 -1.88
C ARG A 43 0.92 -0.86 -3.10
N GLU A 44 0.07 -0.95 -4.12
CA GLU A 44 0.32 -1.70 -5.37
C GLU A 44 1.03 -0.86 -6.45
N ILE A 45 1.58 0.31 -6.08
CA ILE A 45 2.39 1.20 -6.93
C ILE A 45 3.67 1.61 -6.17
N PRO A 46 4.70 2.19 -6.83
CA PRO A 46 5.94 2.56 -6.17
C PRO A 46 5.70 3.55 -5.03
N HIS A 47 6.38 3.33 -3.90
CA HIS A 47 6.30 4.23 -2.74
C HIS A 47 6.66 5.69 -3.09
N SER A 48 7.56 5.90 -4.05
CA SER A 48 7.95 7.24 -4.52
C SER A 48 6.77 8.05 -5.07
N ILE A 49 5.78 7.39 -5.67
CA ILE A 49 4.56 8.04 -6.17
C ILE A 49 3.65 8.37 -5.02
N ASN A 50 3.37 7.41 -4.13
CA ASN A 50 2.55 7.63 -2.94
C ASN A 50 3.11 8.77 -2.07
N ILE A 51 4.43 8.87 -1.91
CA ILE A 51 5.06 9.96 -1.16
C ILE A 51 4.83 11.32 -1.84
N GLN A 52 4.97 11.39 -3.16
CA GLN A 52 4.74 12.64 -3.91
C GLN A 52 3.29 13.10 -3.79
N VAL A 53 2.33 12.16 -3.86
CA VAL A 53 0.90 12.43 -3.73
C VAL A 53 0.55 12.82 -2.28
N ALA A 54 1.05 12.07 -1.29
CA ALA A 54 0.78 12.34 0.13
C ALA A 54 1.30 13.70 0.60
N LYS A 55 2.40 14.18 0.02
CA LYS A 55 2.96 15.51 0.35
C LYS A 55 2.15 16.70 -0.16
N VAL A 56 1.25 16.48 -1.11
CA VAL A 56 0.46 17.57 -1.72
C VAL A 56 -1.03 17.46 -1.44
N GLY A 57 -1.54 16.27 -1.12
CA GLY A 57 -2.94 16.08 -0.76
C GLY A 57 -3.20 16.46 0.69
N ASP A 58 -4.32 17.12 0.93
CA ASP A 58 -4.90 17.24 2.26
C ASP A 58 -5.82 16.02 2.50
N GLY A 59 -5.77 15.39 3.69
CA GLY A 59 -6.66 14.26 4.00
C GLY A 59 -6.28 12.96 3.30
N CYS A 60 -5.01 12.58 3.35
CA CYS A 60 -4.48 11.37 2.74
C CYS A 60 -4.70 10.13 3.61
N VAL A 61 -5.31 9.10 3.02
CA VAL A 61 -5.53 7.78 3.62
C VAL A 61 -4.67 6.77 2.89
N ALA A 62 -3.71 6.17 3.58
CA ALA A 62 -2.92 5.07 3.04
C ALA A 62 -3.43 3.72 3.54
N GLY A 63 -3.73 2.83 2.60
CA GLY A 63 -4.10 1.44 2.87
C GLY A 63 -2.92 0.50 2.69
N CYS A 64 -2.89 -0.60 3.46
CA CYS A 64 -2.05 -1.75 3.10
C CYS A 64 -2.67 -2.58 1.96
N GLU A 65 -1.82 -3.33 1.25
CA GLU A 65 -2.19 -4.15 0.07
C GLU A 65 -3.40 -5.08 0.36
N GLU A 66 -4.56 -4.81 -0.25
CA GLU A 66 -5.73 -5.71 -0.16
C GLU A 66 -5.41 -7.12 -0.68
N SER A 67 -4.45 -7.25 -1.60
CA SER A 67 -4.00 -8.52 -2.18
C SER A 67 -3.19 -9.42 -1.23
N SER A 68 -2.75 -8.92 -0.06
CA SER A 68 -2.03 -9.72 0.95
C SER A 68 -2.93 -10.68 1.75
N CYS A 69 -4.25 -10.68 1.53
CA CYS A 69 -5.19 -11.58 2.23
C CYS A 69 -5.22 -13.01 1.67
N ALA A 70 -4.59 -13.28 0.53
CA ALA A 70 -4.54 -14.64 -0.02
C ALA A 70 -3.35 -15.41 0.53
N GLY A 71 -3.59 -16.10 1.65
CA GLY A 71 -2.94 -17.37 2.00
C GLY A 71 -1.42 -17.42 1.86
N HIS A 72 -0.73 -17.34 3.00
CA HIS A 72 0.52 -18.08 3.15
C HIS A 72 1.62 -17.69 2.14
N LEU A 73 1.88 -16.40 1.89
CA LEU A 73 3.18 -16.02 1.37
C LEU A 73 4.22 -16.25 2.47
N THR A 74 4.78 -17.46 2.47
CA THR A 74 6.01 -17.91 3.14
C THR A 74 7.25 -17.18 2.64
N TRP A 75 7.15 -15.89 2.41
CA TRP A 75 8.26 -15.00 2.16
C TRP A 75 8.04 -13.79 3.05
N LYS A 76 8.44 -13.94 4.31
CA LYS A 76 8.59 -12.87 5.32
C LYS A 76 9.43 -11.66 4.84
N GLU A 77 9.97 -11.73 3.61
CA GLU A 77 11.03 -10.88 3.09
C GLU A 77 10.64 -10.06 1.84
N TRP A 78 9.48 -10.29 1.21
CA TRP A 78 9.20 -9.65 -0.09
C TRP A 78 8.33 -8.40 -0.04
N ILE A 79 7.67 -8.11 1.08
CA ILE A 79 6.89 -6.86 1.21
C ILE A 79 7.77 -5.83 1.92
N PRO A 80 8.24 -4.78 1.21
CA PRO A 80 9.11 -3.80 1.81
C PRO A 80 8.41 -3.09 2.98
N PRO A 81 9.14 -2.65 4.01
CA PRO A 81 8.57 -1.83 5.07
C PRO A 81 7.98 -0.55 4.49
N ILE A 82 6.95 -0.01 5.14
CA ILE A 82 6.41 1.29 4.77
C ILE A 82 7.49 2.33 5.11
N PRO A 83 7.92 3.18 4.16
CA PRO A 83 8.88 4.24 4.45
C PRO A 83 8.30 5.21 5.47
N ASN A 84 9.10 5.62 6.47
CA ASN A 84 8.67 6.61 7.47
C ASN A 84 8.19 7.90 6.80
N GLU A 85 8.82 8.32 5.71
CA GLU A 85 8.41 9.50 4.95
C GLU A 85 6.95 9.41 4.45
N LEU A 86 6.48 8.22 4.08
CA LEU A 86 5.08 8.02 3.72
C LEU A 86 4.19 8.04 4.97
N LEU A 87 4.62 7.38 6.07
CA LEU A 87 3.88 7.38 7.34
C LEU A 87 3.72 8.79 7.92
N ASP A 88 4.73 9.64 7.78
CA ASP A 88 4.74 11.03 8.26
C ASP A 88 3.86 11.96 7.39
N SER A 89 3.47 11.51 6.19
CA SER A 89 2.71 12.32 5.22
C SER A 89 1.24 11.91 5.09
N VAL A 90 0.77 10.90 5.82
CA VAL A 90 -0.60 10.39 5.72
C VAL A 90 -1.37 10.65 7.01
N ASP A 91 -2.65 10.99 6.88
CA ASP A 91 -3.53 11.27 8.01
C ASP A 91 -4.08 9.99 8.64
N ILE A 92 -4.39 8.99 7.80
CA ILE A 92 -4.99 7.73 8.24
C ILE A 92 -4.22 6.58 7.62
N LEU A 93 -3.93 5.59 8.46
CA LEU A 93 -3.23 4.37 8.08
C LEU A 93 -4.18 3.16 8.27
N GLN A 94 -4.69 2.57 7.19
CA GLN A 94 -5.66 1.47 7.22
C GLN A 94 -4.99 0.09 7.06
N HIS A 95 -5.17 -0.78 8.05
CA HIS A 95 -4.51 -2.10 8.13
C HIS A 95 -5.48 -3.16 8.67
N ASN A 96 -5.36 -4.39 8.18
CA ASN A 96 -5.90 -5.56 8.89
C ASN A 96 -4.95 -6.05 9.99
N GLU A 97 -5.37 -7.07 10.75
CA GLU A 97 -4.60 -7.60 11.87
C GLU A 97 -3.24 -8.18 11.44
N THR A 98 -3.17 -8.83 10.27
CA THR A 98 -1.93 -9.45 9.78
C THR A 98 -0.92 -8.38 9.36
N GLU A 99 -1.38 -7.35 8.66
CA GLU A 99 -0.57 -6.22 8.22
C GLU A 99 -0.08 -5.39 9.40
N LEU A 100 -0.95 -5.08 10.36
CA LEU A 100 -0.58 -4.34 11.56
C LEU A 100 0.45 -5.12 12.40
N CYS A 101 0.32 -6.44 12.48
CA CYS A 101 1.31 -7.29 13.16
C CYS A 101 2.66 -7.24 12.45
N ARG A 102 2.68 -7.29 11.12
CA ARG A 102 3.91 -7.19 10.33
C ARG A 102 4.55 -5.80 10.45
N LEU A 103 3.76 -4.74 10.42
CA LEU A 103 4.24 -3.36 10.51
C LEU A 103 4.89 -3.08 11.87
N THR A 104 4.26 -3.55 12.95
CA THR A 104 4.68 -3.23 14.33
C THR A 104 5.60 -4.28 14.94
N GLY A 105 5.62 -5.50 14.40
CA GLY A 105 6.23 -6.67 15.03
C GLY A 105 5.49 -7.15 16.28
N MET A 106 4.34 -6.55 16.61
CA MET A 106 3.56 -6.87 17.80
C MET A 106 2.40 -7.83 17.47
N PRO A 107 2.02 -8.73 18.38
CA PRO A 107 0.85 -9.58 18.17
C PRO A 107 -0.44 -8.74 18.15
N THR A 108 -1.30 -9.00 17.16
CA THR A 108 -2.57 -8.27 16.96
C THR A 108 -3.81 -9.08 17.33
N LYS A 109 -3.66 -10.37 17.61
CA LYS A 109 -4.73 -11.19 18.17
C LYS A 109 -4.83 -10.94 19.66
N THR A 110 -5.96 -10.39 20.09
CA THR A 110 -6.39 -10.40 21.50
C THR A 110 -7.25 -11.64 21.71
N PHE A 111 -6.96 -12.39 22.78
CA PHE A 111 -7.70 -13.58 23.18
C PHE A 111 -8.96 -13.21 23.96
#